data_AF-A0A7C3MNL5-F1
#
_entry.id   AF-A0A7C3MNL5-F1
#
_cell.length_a   1.000
_cell.length_b   1.000
_cell.length_c   1.000
_cell.angle_alpha   90.00
_cell.angle_beta   90.00
_cell.angle_gamma   90.00
#
_symmetry.space_group_name_H-M   'P 1'
#
loop_
_entity.id
_entity.type
_entity.pdbx_description
1 polymer ?
#
loop_
_entity_poly.entity_id
_entity_poly.type
_entity_poly.pdbx_seq_one_letter_code
_entity_poly.pdbx_strand_id
1 'polypeptide(L)'
;MPLFGRRESKKVDPAQILSDLKVVCQKYLGDRTDSILQSSLNSIGKDASNLTVDDISPLINKLIDNVVNPLKKADFRAELFEVRRKYTG
;
A
#
# COMPACT_ATOMS: atom_id res chain seq x y z
N MET A 1 -8.43 37.84 -5.67
CA MET A 1 -7.14 37.17 -5.94
C MET A 1 -7.39 35.67 -5.98
N PRO A 2 -6.85 34.94 -6.97
CA PRO A 2 -7.22 33.55 -7.31
C PRO A 2 -6.90 32.58 -6.16
N LEU A 3 -7.85 31.71 -5.79
CA LEU A 3 -7.89 30.28 -6.12
C LEU A 3 -6.64 29.51 -5.64
N PHE A 4 -6.79 28.65 -4.64
CA PHE A 4 -6.52 27.21 -4.68
C PHE A 4 -6.44 26.69 -3.25
N GLY A 5 -7.32 25.73 -2.96
CA GLY A 5 -7.55 25.21 -1.63
C GLY A 5 -6.28 24.65 -1.00
N ARG A 6 -6.07 24.99 0.28
CA ARG A 6 -5.47 24.06 1.21
C ARG A 6 -6.36 22.82 1.26
N ARG A 7 -6.18 21.91 0.31
CA ARG A 7 -6.21 20.51 0.68
C ARG A 7 -5.02 20.38 1.60
N GLU A 8 -5.30 20.42 2.89
CA GLU A 8 -4.38 19.92 3.89
C GLU A 8 -4.04 18.51 3.41
N SER A 9 -2.92 18.35 2.70
CA SER A 9 -2.40 17.04 2.36
C SER A 9 -2.14 16.42 3.72
N LYS A 10 -3.10 15.63 4.22
CA LYS A 10 -2.93 14.74 5.37
C LYS A 10 -1.52 14.18 5.17
N LYS A 11 -0.56 14.60 5.99
CA LYS A 11 0.81 14.11 5.91
C LYS A 11 0.72 12.66 6.36
N VAL A 12 0.33 11.80 5.44
CA VAL A 12 0.28 10.38 5.69
C VAL A 12 1.71 9.93 5.69
N ASP A 13 2.18 9.49 6.85
CA ASP A 13 3.54 9.01 6.98
C ASP A 13 3.70 7.73 6.14
N PRO A 14 4.62 7.71 5.16
CA PRO A 14 4.81 6.56 4.29
C PRO A 14 5.27 5.32 5.08
N ALA A 15 6.02 5.54 6.16
CA ALA A 15 6.39 4.51 7.12
C ALA A 15 5.16 3.86 7.78
N GLN A 16 4.13 4.65 8.10
CA GLN A 16 2.89 4.13 8.69
C GLN A 16 2.13 3.27 7.70
N ILE A 17 1.96 3.74 6.46
CA ILE A 17 1.30 2.98 5.39
C ILE A 17 2.01 1.65 5.19
N LEU A 18 3.34 1.67 5.08
CA LEU A 18 4.12 0.47 4.85
C LEU A 18 4.06 -0.49 6.02
N SER A 19 4.04 0.01 7.25
CA SER A 19 3.86 -0.81 8.43
C SER A 19 2.50 -1.52 8.40
N ASP A 20 1.42 -0.80 8.08
CA ASP A 20 0.06 -1.37 7.99
C ASP A 20 -0.03 -2.40 6.84
N LEU A 21 0.49 -2.07 5.65
CA LEU A 21 0.58 -3.00 4.50
C LEU A 21 1.43 -4.23 4.82
N LYS A 22 2.54 -4.06 5.55
CA LYS A 22 3.42 -5.15 5.96
C LYS A 22 2.71 -6.13 6.89
N VAL A 23 1.92 -5.64 7.84
CA VAL A 23 1.12 -6.49 8.74
C VAL A 23 0.16 -7.37 7.93
N VAL A 24 -0.56 -6.76 6.99
CA VAL A 24 -1.47 -7.50 6.10
C VAL A 24 -0.67 -8.49 5.27
N CYS A 25 0.39 -8.06 4.59
CA CYS A 25 1.24 -8.93 3.77
C CYS A 25 1.78 -10.12 4.57
N GLN A 26 2.23 -9.91 5.81
CA GLN A 26 2.78 -10.95 6.67
C GLN A 26 1.75 -12.04 7.00
N LYS A 27 0.48 -11.66 7.14
CA LYS A 27 -0.64 -12.60 7.35
C LYS A 27 -0.87 -13.54 6.16
N TYR A 28 -0.65 -13.07 4.93
CA TYR A 28 -0.94 -13.83 3.70
C TYR A 28 0.30 -14.43 3.02
N LEU A 29 1.43 -13.71 3.02
CA LEU A 29 2.68 -14.03 2.35
C LEU A 29 3.75 -14.60 3.31
N GLY A 30 3.58 -14.45 4.62
CA GLY A 30 4.54 -14.94 5.63
C GLY A 30 5.91 -14.29 5.50
N ASP A 31 6.98 -15.09 5.61
CA ASP A 31 8.39 -14.65 5.51
C ASP A 31 8.74 -13.92 4.21
N ARG A 32 8.00 -14.15 3.12
CA ARG A 32 8.28 -13.50 1.83
C ARG A 32 7.79 -12.06 1.76
N THR A 33 7.13 -11.58 2.81
CA THR A 33 6.53 -10.24 2.88
C THR A 33 7.53 -9.14 2.59
N ASP A 34 8.67 -9.09 3.30
CA ASP A 34 9.67 -8.03 3.11
C ASP A 34 10.15 -8.00 1.66
N SER A 35 10.48 -9.18 1.11
CA SER A 35 10.97 -9.32 -0.26
C SER A 35 9.93 -8.89 -1.30
N ILE A 36 8.67 -9.30 -1.13
CA ILE A 36 7.56 -8.95 -2.04
C ILE A 36 7.21 -7.46 -1.93
N LEU A 37 7.19 -6.91 -0.73
CA LEU A 37 6.85 -5.51 -0.47
C LEU A 37 7.93 -4.59 -1.03
N GLN A 38 9.21 -4.94 -0.84
CA GLN A 38 10.34 -4.22 -1.42
C GLN A 38 10.39 -4.35 -2.95
N SER A 39 10.11 -5.54 -3.49
CA SER A 39 10.01 -5.75 -4.95
C SER A 39 8.85 -4.97 -5.56
N SER A 40 7.71 -4.91 -4.88
CA SER A 40 6.53 -4.15 -5.32
C SER A 40 6.79 -2.65 -5.29
N LEU A 41 7.46 -2.14 -4.25
CA LEU A 41 7.93 -0.76 -4.14
C LEU A 41 8.88 -0.38 -5.28
N ASN A 42 9.90 -1.21 -5.52
CA ASN A 42 10.85 -0.99 -6.59
C ASN A 42 10.17 -1.04 -7.97
N SER A 43 9.18 -1.93 -8.16
CA SER A 43 8.41 -2.02 -9.39
C SER A 43 7.57 -0.77 -9.70
N ILE A 44 7.22 0.04 -8.70
CA ILE A 44 6.53 1.33 -8.90
C ILE A 44 7.51 2.52 -8.84
N GLY A 45 8.82 2.27 -8.72
CA GLY A 45 9.85 3.30 -8.63
C GLY A 45 9.73 4.16 -7.36
N LYS A 46 9.21 3.59 -6.26
CA LYS A 46 9.03 4.30 -4.99
C LYS A 46 9.79 3.61 -3.88
N ASP A 47 10.21 4.44 -2.93
CA ASP A 47 10.90 4.02 -1.72
C ASP A 47 10.00 4.17 -0.50
N ALA A 48 10.42 3.55 0.60
CA ALA A 48 9.69 3.60 1.85
C ALA A 48 9.51 5.00 2.44
N SER A 49 10.33 5.96 2.00
CA SER A 49 10.29 7.35 2.45
C SER A 49 9.53 8.29 1.51
N ASN A 50 9.19 7.86 0.28
CA ASN A 50 8.57 8.72 -0.75
C ASN A 50 7.24 8.14 -1.28
N LEU A 51 6.67 7.18 -0.57
CA LEU A 51 5.37 6.61 -0.86
C LEU A 51 4.27 7.64 -0.57
N THR A 52 3.32 7.79 -1.49
CA THR A 52 2.12 8.62 -1.26
C THR A 52 0.85 7.79 -1.29
N VAL A 53 -0.28 8.37 -0.87
CA VAL A 53 -1.60 7.70 -0.91
C VAL A 53 -1.98 7.26 -2.32
N ASP A 54 -1.53 8.00 -3.34
CA ASP A 54 -1.78 7.67 -4.75
C ASP A 54 -1.02 6.39 -5.16
N ASP A 55 0.20 6.24 -4.66
CA ASP A 55 1.07 5.07 -4.89
C ASP A 55 0.60 3.79 -4.19
N ILE A 56 -0.31 3.90 -3.21
CA ILE A 56 -0.89 2.74 -2.53
C ILE A 56 -1.65 1.86 -3.52
N SER A 57 -2.40 2.45 -4.46
CA SER A 57 -3.20 1.69 -5.43
C SER A 57 -2.35 0.76 -6.32
N PRO A 58 -1.30 1.25 -7.00
CA PRO A 58 -0.43 0.38 -7.79
C PRO A 58 0.36 -0.60 -6.91
N LEU A 59 0.78 -0.21 -5.70
CA LEU A 59 1.46 -1.09 -4.76
C LEU A 59 0.58 -2.29 -4.35
N ILE A 60 -0.67 -2.02 -3.97
CA ILE A 60 -1.67 -3.04 -3.63
C ILE A 60 -1.85 -4.01 -4.80
N ASN A 61 -1.96 -3.51 -6.02
CA ASN A 61 -2.16 -4.35 -7.20
C ASN A 61 -0.97 -5.29 -7.43
N LYS A 62 0.26 -4.81 -7.23
CA LYS A 62 1.49 -5.62 -7.26
C LYS A 62 1.54 -6.66 -6.15
N LEU A 63 1.19 -6.29 -4.93
CA LEU A 63 1.14 -7.22 -3.79
C LEU A 63 0.14 -8.36 -4.05
N ILE A 64 -1.06 -8.01 -4.54
CA ILE A 64 -2.12 -8.95 -4.88
C ILE A 64 -1.68 -9.92 -5.99
N ASP A 65 -0.89 -9.45 -6.96
CA ASP A 65 -0.37 -10.28 -8.05
C ASP A 65 0.57 -11.39 -7.54
N ASN A 66 1.32 -11.11 -6.46
CA ASN A 66 2.18 -12.10 -5.82
C ASN A 66 1.42 -13.19 -5.04
N VAL A 67 0.12 -12.98 -4.77
CA VAL A 67 -0.73 -13.99 -4.14
C VAL A 67 -1.31 -14.93 -5.19
N VAL A 68 -0.74 -16.12 -5.28
CA VAL A 68 -1.17 -17.17 -6.23
C VAL A 68 -2.54 -17.76 -5.86
N ASN A 69 -2.88 -17.79 -4.57
CA ASN A 69 -4.12 -18.42 -4.10
C ASN A 69 -5.32 -17.47 -4.27
N PRO A 70 -6.30 -17.77 -5.15
CA PRO A 70 -7.39 -16.85 -5.49
C PRO A 70 -8.33 -16.54 -4.31
N LEU A 71 -8.52 -17.49 -3.37
CA LEU A 71 -9.33 -17.27 -2.17
C LEU A 71 -8.67 -16.23 -1.27
N LYS A 72 -7.36 -16.42 -1.00
CA LYS A 72 -6.57 -15.46 -0.23
C LYS A 72 -6.43 -14.13 -0.96
N LYS A 73 -6.40 -14.13 -2.30
CA LYS A 73 -6.24 -12.94 -3.14
C LYS A 73 -7.40 -11.97 -2.95
N ALA A 74 -8.64 -12.46 -2.89
CA ALA A 74 -9.83 -11.64 -2.66
C ALA A 74 -9.83 -11.00 -1.27
N ASP A 75 -9.56 -11.81 -0.25
CA ASP A 75 -9.47 -11.40 1.16
C ASP A 75 -8.35 -10.38 1.38
N PHE A 76 -7.16 -10.69 0.85
CA PHE A 76 -5.99 -9.82 0.89
C PHE A 76 -6.24 -8.48 0.20
N ARG A 77 -6.90 -8.50 -0.96
CA ARG A 77 -7.30 -7.29 -1.66
C ARG A 77 -8.22 -6.43 -0.79
N ALA A 78 -9.20 -7.03 -0.11
CA ALA A 78 -10.11 -6.29 0.75
C ALA A 78 -9.35 -5.59 1.88
N GLU A 79 -8.53 -6.31 2.64
CA GLU A 79 -7.75 -5.73 3.75
C GLU A 79 -6.82 -4.60 3.26
N LEU A 80 -6.11 -4.82 2.15
CA LEU A 80 -5.25 -3.79 1.56
C LEU A 80 -6.03 -2.54 1.16
N PHE A 81 -7.23 -2.70 0.59
CA PHE A 81 -8.09 -1.56 0.25
C PHE A 81 -8.62 -0.83 1.48
N GLU A 82 -8.85 -1.52 2.60
CA GLU A 82 -9.21 -0.89 3.88
C GLU A 82 -8.06 -0.04 4.42
N VAL A 83 -6.82 -0.55 4.35
CA VAL A 83 -5.63 0.24 4.67
C VAL A 83 -5.59 1.52 3.83
N ARG A 84 -5.75 1.42 2.51
CA ARG A 84 -5.83 2.60 1.64
C ARG A 84 -6.95 3.55 2.06
N ARG A 85 -8.13 3.02 2.39
CA ARG A 85 -9.31 3.81 2.79
C ARG A 85 -9.07 4.61 4.05
N LYS A 86 -8.33 4.06 5.02
CA LYS A 86 -7.90 4.75 6.25
C LYS A 86 -7.10 6.04 5.96
N TYR A 87 -6.34 6.04 4.87
CA TYR A 87 -5.51 7.17 4.45
C TYR A 87 -6.13 8.07 3.38
N THR A 88 -7.15 7.58 2.67
CA THR A 88 -7.87 8.32 1.62
C THR A 88 -9.15 8.99 2.16
N GLY A 89 -9.68 8.51 3.29
CA GLY A 89 -10.88 9.03 3.96
C GLY A 89 -10.65 10.25 4.83
#